data_AF-K6ULP3-F1
#
_entry.id   AF-K6ULP3-F1
#
_cell.length_a   1.000
_cell.length_b   1.000
_cell.length_c   1.000
_cell.angle_alpha   90.00
_cell.angle_beta   90.00
_cell.angle_gamma   90.00
#
_symmetry.space_group_name_H-M   'P 1'
#
loop_
_entity.id
_entity.type
_entity.pdbx_description
1 polymer ?
#
loop_
_entity_poly.entity_id
_entity_poly.type
_entity_poly.pdbx_seq_one_letter_code
_entity_poly.pdbx_strand_id
1 'polypeptide(L)'
;MKKKYSVLGDEDHTSDYNEGIKYREYKKSIRNIQINFEQSLSELKDNINSYENDRMKRSAHADCPPEFFTNNKKKINELESLYQNGVQTLDVMKNHFSQNKTYLLEISRYLSIFDKFKIQLQSLKNIFDKICAQNRINFYPQKDCSSVLYKHNEINHVIKERTALQHSISELDSMISIGQETSWKLKLQNYNITQQMKKMNFLNEQLPKIQKIIKNISNIL
;
A
#
# COMPACT_ATOMS: atom_id res chain seq x y z
N MET A 1 20.91 42.55 59.39
CA MET A 1 21.45 42.09 58.10
C MET A 1 20.30 42.02 57.09
N LYS A 2 20.31 42.87 56.06
CA LYS A 2 19.30 42.84 54.97
C LYS A 2 19.66 41.70 54.01
N LYS A 3 18.82 40.66 53.92
CA LYS A 3 18.90 39.69 52.82
C LYS A 3 18.33 40.34 51.56
N LYS A 4 19.20 40.62 50.58
CA LYS A 4 18.79 40.95 49.20
C LYS A 4 18.28 39.65 48.57
N TYR A 5 17.00 39.60 48.23
CA TYR A 5 16.52 38.63 47.26
C TYR A 5 16.88 39.14 45.88
N SER A 6 17.79 38.43 45.21
CA SER A 6 18.05 38.60 43.79
C SER A 6 16.79 38.23 43.01
N VAL A 7 16.21 39.22 42.33
CA VAL A 7 15.25 39.00 41.26
C VAL A 7 15.95 38.15 40.20
N LEU A 8 15.54 36.89 40.07
CA LEU A 8 15.90 36.06 38.92
C LEU A 8 15.23 36.70 37.69
N GLY A 9 16.02 36.96 36.66
CA GLY A 9 15.57 37.60 35.44
C GLY A 9 14.51 36.77 34.72
N ASP A 10 13.38 37.40 34.44
CA ASP A 10 12.28 36.93 33.58
C ASP A 10 12.66 37.01 32.08
N GLU A 11 13.72 36.33 31.64
CA GLU A 11 14.12 36.40 30.21
C GLU A 11 14.04 35.10 29.41
N ASP A 12 13.60 33.98 29.98
CA ASP A 12 13.60 32.68 29.26
C ASP A 12 12.22 32.07 28.90
N HIS A 13 11.11 32.79 29.05
CA HIS A 13 9.77 32.21 28.81
C HIS A 13 9.04 32.70 27.53
N THR A 14 9.55 33.73 26.86
CA THR A 14 8.93 34.25 25.62
C THR A 14 9.34 33.47 24.36
N SER A 15 10.54 32.87 24.35
CA SER A 15 11.06 32.07 23.23
C SER A 15 10.27 30.77 23.02
N ASP A 16 10.13 29.95 24.07
CA ASP A 16 9.41 28.67 24.04
C ASP A 16 7.92 28.83 23.70
N TYR A 17 7.29 29.89 24.22
CA TYR A 17 5.89 30.18 23.94
C TYR A 17 5.64 30.48 22.45
N ASN A 18 6.54 31.24 21.83
CA ASN A 18 6.46 31.62 20.42
C ASN A 18 6.78 30.43 19.49
N GLU A 19 7.71 29.57 19.89
CA GLU A 19 8.02 28.32 19.17
C GLU A 19 6.80 27.36 19.17
N GLY A 20 6.13 27.21 20.31
CA GLY A 20 4.93 26.39 20.43
C GLY A 20 3.72 26.91 19.65
N ILE A 21 3.60 28.21 19.43
CA ILE A 21 2.58 28.80 18.53
C ILE A 21 2.89 28.44 17.08
N LYS A 22 4.11 28.72 16.61
CA LYS A 22 4.54 28.39 15.24
C LYS A 22 4.39 26.91 14.94
N TYR A 23 4.78 26.04 15.89
CA TYR A 23 4.62 24.59 15.73
C TYR A 23 3.15 24.19 15.51
N ARG A 24 2.21 24.78 16.26
CA ARG A 24 0.77 24.52 16.10
C ARG A 24 0.25 24.96 14.74
N GLU A 25 0.72 26.08 14.21
CA GLU A 25 0.34 26.55 12.87
C GLU A 25 0.82 25.60 11.78
N TYR A 26 2.09 25.20 11.83
CA TYR A 26 2.66 24.22 10.91
C TYR A 26 1.92 22.87 11.00
N LYS A 27 1.65 22.39 12.21
CA LYS A 27 0.90 21.15 12.44
C LYS A 27 -0.50 21.22 11.85
N LYS A 28 -1.20 22.36 12.00
CA LYS A 28 -2.51 22.59 11.39
C LYS A 28 -2.42 22.55 9.86
N SER A 29 -1.40 23.20 9.28
CA SER A 29 -1.15 23.17 7.84
C SER A 29 -0.95 21.74 7.31
N ILE A 30 -0.04 20.98 7.93
CA ILE A 30 0.21 19.58 7.56
C ILE A 30 -1.04 18.71 7.68
N ARG A 31 -1.82 18.90 8.74
CA ARG A 31 -3.06 18.13 8.92
C ARG A 31 -4.08 18.43 7.82
N ASN A 32 -4.22 19.69 7.41
CA ASN A 32 -5.08 20.07 6.30
C ASN A 32 -4.60 19.47 4.98
N ILE A 33 -3.30 19.52 4.70
CA ILE A 33 -2.72 18.90 3.49
C ILE A 33 -3.01 17.40 3.50
N GLN A 34 -2.83 16.73 4.65
CA GLN A 34 -3.12 15.31 4.79
C GLN A 34 -4.59 14.98 4.47
N ILE A 35 -5.54 15.71 5.07
CA ILE A 35 -6.98 15.48 4.85
C ILE A 35 -7.34 15.70 3.38
N ASN A 36 -6.86 16.79 2.77
CA ASN A 36 -7.14 17.10 1.37
C ASN A 36 -6.56 16.05 0.43
N PHE A 37 -5.37 15.53 0.75
CA PHE A 37 -4.75 14.45 0.00
C PHE A 37 -5.57 13.17 0.09
N GLU A 38 -5.95 12.74 1.31
CA GLU A 38 -6.75 11.53 1.53
C GLU A 38 -8.09 11.59 0.79
N GLN A 39 -8.78 12.74 0.87
CA GLN A 39 -10.04 12.95 0.17
C GLN A 39 -9.86 12.86 -1.36
N SER A 40 -8.93 13.63 -1.91
CA SER A 40 -8.69 13.66 -3.37
C SER A 40 -8.25 12.30 -3.90
N LEU A 41 -7.46 11.55 -3.11
CA LEU A 41 -7.00 10.21 -3.44
C LEU A 41 -8.16 9.21 -3.46
N SER A 42 -9.08 9.28 -2.49
CA SER A 42 -10.27 8.43 -2.45
C SER A 42 -11.16 8.69 -3.66
N GLU A 43 -11.44 9.96 -3.95
CA GLU A 43 -12.27 10.31 -5.10
C GLU A 43 -11.66 9.86 -6.44
N LEU A 44 -10.34 9.98 -6.60
CA LEU A 44 -9.64 9.48 -7.79
C LEU A 44 -9.75 7.94 -7.89
N LYS A 45 -9.57 7.24 -6.78
CA LYS A 45 -9.68 5.78 -6.72
C LYS A 45 -11.09 5.31 -7.08
N ASP A 46 -12.11 5.96 -6.53
CA ASP A 46 -13.51 5.62 -6.79
C ASP A 46 -13.87 5.88 -8.25
N ASN A 47 -13.41 6.99 -8.84
CA ASN A 47 -13.58 7.28 -10.26
C ASN A 47 -12.94 6.19 -11.15
N ILE A 48 -11.69 5.82 -10.87
CA ILE A 48 -10.96 4.78 -11.61
C ILE A 48 -11.69 3.43 -11.51
N ASN A 49 -12.09 3.03 -10.30
CA ASN A 49 -12.81 1.78 -10.07
C ASN A 49 -14.18 1.76 -10.76
N SER A 50 -14.92 2.86 -10.71
CA SER A 50 -16.21 2.98 -11.40
C SER A 50 -16.04 2.76 -12.89
N TYR A 51 -15.04 3.41 -13.49
CA TYR A 51 -14.77 3.27 -14.92
C TYR A 51 -14.34 1.85 -15.30
N GLU A 52 -13.47 1.19 -14.53
CA GLU A 52 -13.10 -0.20 -14.79
C GLU A 52 -14.30 -1.15 -14.66
N ASN A 53 -15.13 -0.97 -13.62
CA ASN A 53 -16.33 -1.78 -13.41
C ASN A 53 -17.37 -1.59 -14.53
N ASP A 54 -17.59 -0.35 -14.98
CA ASP A 54 -18.52 -0.05 -16.08
C ASP A 54 -18.00 -0.62 -17.40
N ARG A 55 -16.69 -0.52 -17.65
CA ARG A 55 -16.06 -1.11 -18.83
C ARG A 55 -16.17 -2.63 -18.84
N MET A 56 -16.01 -3.30 -17.70
CA MET A 56 -16.17 -4.76 -17.61
C MET A 56 -17.62 -5.22 -17.89
N LYS A 57 -18.61 -4.36 -17.65
CA LYS A 57 -20.03 -4.67 -17.85
C LYS A 57 -20.56 -4.33 -19.25
N ARG A 58 -19.83 -3.53 -20.04
CA ARG A 58 -20.27 -3.09 -21.38
C ARG A 58 -19.48 -3.80 -22.48
N SER A 59 -20.07 -3.92 -23.67
CA SER A 59 -19.40 -4.45 -24.87
C SER A 59 -18.21 -3.57 -25.26
N ALA A 60 -17.30 -4.10 -26.10
CA ALA A 60 -16.02 -3.50 -26.51
C ALA A 60 -16.08 -2.07 -27.12
N HIS A 61 -17.28 -1.50 -27.29
CA HIS A 61 -17.55 -0.20 -27.91
C HIS A 61 -18.22 0.82 -26.98
N ALA A 62 -18.13 0.65 -25.65
CA ALA A 62 -18.62 1.69 -24.74
C ALA A 62 -17.70 2.92 -24.79
N ASP A 63 -18.23 4.02 -25.32
CA ASP A 63 -17.56 5.32 -25.36
C ASP A 63 -17.09 5.72 -23.95
N CYS A 64 -15.79 5.97 -23.83
CA CYS A 64 -15.22 6.59 -22.65
C CYS A 64 -15.76 8.02 -22.53
N PRO A 65 -16.25 8.45 -21.35
CA PRO A 65 -16.64 9.85 -21.15
C PRO A 65 -15.45 10.76 -21.50
N PRO A 66 -15.61 11.75 -22.40
CA PRO A 66 -14.51 12.61 -22.86
C PRO A 66 -13.77 13.29 -21.70
N GLU A 67 -14.47 13.54 -20.60
CA GLU A 67 -13.96 14.23 -19.43
C GLU A 67 -13.21 13.31 -18.45
N PHE A 68 -13.35 11.98 -18.55
CA PHE A 68 -12.76 11.03 -17.60
C PHE A 68 -11.23 11.18 -17.53
N PHE A 69 -10.56 11.19 -18.67
CA PHE A 69 -9.10 11.29 -18.71
C PHE A 69 -8.61 12.65 -18.23
N THR A 70 -9.23 13.72 -18.70
CA THR A 70 -8.85 15.09 -18.34
C THR A 70 -9.03 15.35 -16.84
N ASN A 71 -10.18 14.95 -16.28
CA ASN A 71 -10.50 15.17 -14.87
C ASN A 71 -9.58 14.36 -13.95
N ASN A 72 -9.35 13.08 -14.25
CA ASN A 72 -8.47 12.25 -13.44
C ASN A 72 -6.99 12.66 -13.57
N LYS A 73 -6.55 13.11 -14.76
CA LYS A 73 -5.20 13.65 -14.94
C LYS A 73 -5.00 14.92 -14.11
N LYS A 74 -6.00 15.82 -14.10
CA LYS A 74 -5.97 17.02 -13.26
C LYS A 74 -5.87 16.65 -11.77
N LYS A 75 -6.69 15.70 -11.31
CA LYS A 75 -6.66 15.20 -9.92
C LYS A 75 -5.32 14.59 -9.52
N ILE A 76 -4.69 13.83 -10.42
CA ILE A 76 -3.34 13.30 -10.21
C ILE A 76 -2.34 14.44 -10.00
N ASN A 77 -2.37 15.48 -10.83
CA ASN A 77 -1.46 16.62 -10.71
C ASN A 77 -1.72 17.41 -9.41
N GLU A 78 -2.99 17.57 -9.01
CA GLU A 78 -3.37 18.19 -7.73
C GLU A 78 -2.82 17.40 -6.53
N LEU A 79 -2.92 16.06 -6.57
CA LEU A 79 -2.34 15.18 -5.56
C LEU A 79 -0.80 15.28 -5.50
N GLU A 80 -0.13 15.38 -6.66
CA GLU A 80 1.31 15.60 -6.71
C GLU A 80 1.70 16.94 -6.06
N SER A 81 0.94 18.00 -6.35
CA SER A 81 1.14 19.32 -5.74
C SER A 81 0.95 19.29 -4.22
N LEU A 82 -0.11 18.64 -3.73
CA LEU A 82 -0.36 18.46 -2.29
C LEU A 82 0.76 17.67 -1.61
N TYR A 83 1.22 16.59 -2.25
CA TYR A 83 2.35 15.80 -1.73
C TYR A 83 3.62 16.65 -1.62
N GLN A 84 3.99 17.37 -2.68
CA GLN A 84 5.19 18.22 -2.68
C GLN A 84 5.11 19.33 -1.64
N ASN A 85 3.96 20.00 -1.53
CA ASN A 85 3.74 21.04 -0.54
C ASN A 85 3.86 20.50 0.89
N GLY A 86 3.29 19.33 1.16
CA GLY A 86 3.40 18.71 2.48
C GLY A 86 4.82 18.26 2.82
N VAL A 87 5.56 17.67 1.88
CA VAL A 87 6.98 17.30 2.09
C VAL A 87 7.83 18.54 2.35
N GLN A 88 7.67 19.60 1.56
CA GLN A 88 8.38 20.86 1.76
C GLN A 88 8.07 21.48 3.13
N THR A 89 6.79 21.49 3.51
CA THR A 89 6.37 22.01 4.82
C THR A 89 6.97 21.18 5.96
N LEU A 90 7.02 19.85 5.84
CA LEU A 90 7.65 18.97 6.83
C LEU A 90 9.15 19.16 6.93
N ASP A 91 9.84 19.41 5.80
CA ASP A 91 11.27 19.69 5.79
C ASP A 91 11.58 21.03 6.49
N VAL A 92 10.79 22.06 6.21
CA VAL A 92 10.87 23.35 6.92
C VAL A 92 10.64 23.15 8.43
N MET A 93 9.61 22.39 8.82
CA MET A 93 9.37 22.08 10.23
C MET A 93 10.56 21.36 10.86
N LYS A 94 11.12 20.35 10.18
CA LYS A 94 12.25 19.56 10.69
C LYS A 94 13.47 20.44 10.95
N ASN A 95 13.77 21.35 10.03
CA ASN A 95 14.89 22.28 10.17
C ASN A 95 14.64 23.30 11.29
N HIS A 96 13.43 23.87 11.35
CA HIS A 96 13.06 24.89 12.33
C HIS A 96 12.97 24.35 13.77
N PHE A 97 12.52 23.12 13.96
CA PHE A 97 12.33 22.49 15.28
C PHE A 97 13.39 21.42 15.59
N SER A 98 14.56 21.52 14.97
CA SER A 98 15.63 20.50 15.03
C SER A 98 16.20 20.22 16.43
N GLN A 99 16.00 21.13 17.38
CA GLN A 99 16.46 20.96 18.76
C GLN A 99 15.40 20.29 19.66
N ASN A 100 14.12 20.33 19.26
CA ASN A 100 13.02 19.77 20.03
C ASN A 100 12.74 18.31 19.64
N LYS A 101 13.19 17.37 20.46
CA LYS A 101 13.05 15.92 20.20
C LYS A 101 11.59 15.47 20.07
N THR A 102 10.68 16.07 20.83
CA THR A 102 9.25 15.71 20.78
C THR A 102 8.63 16.11 19.44
N TYR A 103 8.90 17.32 18.97
CA TYR A 103 8.43 17.80 17.68
C TYR A 103 9.07 17.02 16.53
N LEU A 104 10.37 16.72 16.60
CA LEU A 104 11.05 15.89 15.60
C LEU A 104 10.44 14.48 15.46
N LEU A 105 10.06 13.85 16.58
CA LEU A 105 9.39 12.55 16.56
C LEU A 105 8.05 12.64 15.83
N GLU A 106 7.26 13.68 16.09
CA GLU A 106 5.98 13.88 15.44
C GLU A 106 6.12 14.23 13.95
N ILE A 107 7.08 15.08 13.58
CA ILE A 107 7.42 15.38 12.18
C ILE A 107 7.83 14.10 11.43
N SER A 108 8.62 13.23 12.07
CA SER A 108 9.02 11.94 11.49
C SER A 108 7.82 11.01 11.25
N ARG A 109 6.82 11.04 12.13
CA ARG A 109 5.55 10.31 11.92
C ARG A 109 4.79 10.84 10.71
N TYR A 110 4.71 12.16 10.55
CA TYR A 110 4.09 12.75 9.36
C TYR A 110 4.85 12.40 8.08
N LEU A 111 6.18 12.44 8.06
CA LEU A 111 6.96 12.01 6.91
C LEU A 111 6.64 10.56 6.50
N SER A 112 6.51 9.65 7.46
CA SER A 112 6.11 8.26 7.19
C SER A 112 4.70 8.14 6.59
N ILE A 113 3.77 9.04 6.96
CA ILE A 113 2.44 9.11 6.32
C ILE A 113 2.59 9.56 4.86
N PHE A 114 3.40 10.58 4.59
CA PHE A 114 3.64 11.06 3.24
C PHE A 114 4.35 10.03 2.35
N ASP A 115 5.24 9.20 2.89
CA ASP A 115 5.82 8.07 2.15
C ASP A 115 4.74 7.09 1.68
N LYS A 116 3.74 6.80 2.53
CA LYS A 116 2.59 5.96 2.14
C LYS A 116 1.76 6.62 1.05
N PHE A 117 1.52 7.93 1.15
CA PHE A 117 0.83 8.70 0.11
C PHE A 117 1.53 8.65 -1.24
N LYS A 118 2.86 8.75 -1.26
CA LYS A 118 3.66 8.61 -2.48
C LYS A 118 3.42 7.25 -3.15
N ILE A 119 3.45 6.17 -2.38
CA ILE A 119 3.23 4.80 -2.88
C ILE A 119 1.81 4.66 -3.44
N GLN A 120 0.80 5.15 -2.70
CA GLN A 120 -0.60 5.08 -3.12
C GLN A 120 -0.85 5.87 -4.41
N LEU A 121 -0.32 7.09 -4.51
CA LEU A 121 -0.41 7.92 -5.70
C LEU A 121 0.27 7.26 -6.90
N GLN A 122 1.48 6.71 -6.71
CA GLN A 122 2.18 6.03 -7.81
C GLN A 122 1.42 4.79 -8.29
N SER A 123 0.78 4.04 -7.38
CA SER A 123 -0.07 2.90 -7.74
C SER A 123 -1.26 3.35 -8.61
N LEU A 124 -1.98 4.40 -8.20
CA LEU A 124 -3.11 4.93 -8.99
C LEU A 124 -2.67 5.51 -10.33
N LYS A 125 -1.52 6.20 -10.39
CA LYS A 125 -0.93 6.67 -11.66
C LYS A 125 -0.69 5.52 -12.61
N ASN A 126 -0.08 4.43 -12.12
CA ASN A 126 0.19 3.26 -12.95
C ASN A 126 -1.10 2.61 -13.48
N ILE A 127 -2.17 2.56 -12.67
CA ILE A 127 -3.48 2.06 -13.10
C ILE A 127 -4.07 3.00 -14.16
N PHE A 128 -4.06 4.31 -13.91
CA PHE A 128 -4.57 5.32 -14.84
C PHE A 128 -3.81 5.30 -16.18
N ASP A 129 -2.49 5.18 -16.17
CA ASP A 129 -1.66 5.09 -17.37
C ASP A 129 -1.98 3.82 -18.19
N LYS A 130 -2.23 2.69 -17.53
CA LYS A 130 -2.72 1.46 -18.19
C LYS A 130 -4.08 1.68 -18.86
N ILE A 131 -5.01 2.35 -18.17
CA ILE A 131 -6.33 2.68 -18.73
C ILE A 131 -6.19 3.60 -19.94
N CYS A 132 -5.31 4.60 -19.88
CA CYS A 132 -5.02 5.50 -21.00
C CYS A 132 -4.46 4.75 -22.20
N ALA A 133 -3.48 3.85 -21.98
CA ALA A 133 -2.87 3.06 -23.04
C ALA A 133 -3.88 2.12 -23.72
N GLN A 134 -4.72 1.44 -22.94
CA GLN A 134 -5.75 0.53 -23.46
C GLN A 134 -6.81 1.28 -24.27
N ASN A 135 -7.20 2.48 -23.85
CA ASN A 135 -8.17 3.28 -24.59
C ASN A 135 -7.57 3.91 -25.86
N ARG A 136 -6.31 4.34 -25.86
CA ARG A 136 -5.64 4.80 -27.09
C ARG A 136 -5.65 3.73 -28.19
N ILE A 137 -5.58 2.45 -27.83
CA ILE A 137 -5.68 1.32 -28.76
C ILE A 137 -7.12 1.19 -29.32
N ASN A 138 -8.15 1.52 -28.54
CA ASN A 138 -9.55 1.39 -28.94
C ASN A 138 -10.11 2.62 -29.69
N PHE A 139 -9.49 3.80 -29.57
CA PHE A 139 -9.97 5.05 -30.20
C PHE A 139 -9.34 5.37 -31.57
N TYR A 140 -8.33 4.61 -32.00
CA TYR A 140 -7.75 4.74 -33.35
C TYR A 140 -8.03 3.47 -34.16
N PRO A 141 -8.96 3.49 -35.14
CA PRO A 141 -8.73 2.68 -36.32
C PRO A 141 -7.46 3.25 -36.95
N GLN A 142 -6.48 2.39 -37.17
CA GLN A 142 -5.19 2.68 -37.77
C GLN A 142 -5.38 3.52 -39.04
N LYS A 143 -5.30 4.86 -38.92
CA LYS A 143 -5.03 5.73 -40.06
C LYS A 143 -3.52 5.75 -40.19
N ASP A 144 -3.07 5.17 -41.29
CA ASP A 144 -1.67 5.18 -41.73
C ASP A 144 -1.08 6.59 -41.60
N CYS A 145 -0.33 6.82 -40.53
CA CYS A 145 0.53 7.98 -40.39
C CYS A 145 1.95 7.53 -40.72
N SER A 146 2.26 7.58 -42.01
CA SER A 146 3.62 7.63 -42.52
C SER A 146 4.28 8.92 -42.02
N SER A 147 5.11 8.82 -40.97
CA SER A 147 6.37 9.57 -40.80
C SER A 147 6.80 9.67 -39.32
N VAL A 148 7.29 8.58 -38.75
CA VAL A 148 8.48 8.69 -37.89
C VAL A 148 9.31 7.42 -38.09
N LEU A 149 10.41 7.55 -38.83
CA LEU A 149 11.44 6.53 -38.93
C LEU A 149 12.22 6.50 -37.60
N TYR A 150 11.57 6.08 -36.52
CA TYR A 150 12.29 5.51 -35.39
C TYR A 150 12.94 4.22 -35.89
N LYS A 151 14.23 4.02 -35.61
CA LYS A 151 14.97 2.81 -35.99
C LYS A 151 14.16 1.57 -35.60
N HIS A 152 13.53 0.96 -36.60
CA HIS A 152 12.57 -0.14 -36.47
C HIS A 152 13.13 -1.32 -35.64
N ASN A 153 14.45 -1.46 -35.58
CA ASN A 153 15.14 -2.48 -34.81
C ASN A 153 15.09 -2.30 -33.28
N GLU A 154 15.15 -1.06 -32.77
CA GLU A 154 15.17 -0.81 -31.31
C GLU A 154 13.78 -1.02 -30.71
N ILE A 155 12.73 -0.57 -31.39
CA ILE A 155 11.33 -0.77 -30.96
C ILE A 155 10.97 -2.26 -30.99
N ASN A 156 11.40 -3.01 -32.01
CA ASN A 156 11.18 -4.45 -32.09
C ASN A 156 11.90 -5.21 -30.97
N HIS A 157 13.08 -4.75 -30.56
CA HIS A 157 13.80 -5.32 -29.42
C HIS A 157 13.03 -5.11 -28.12
N VAL A 158 12.60 -3.88 -27.85
CA VAL A 158 11.81 -3.53 -26.65
C VAL A 158 10.48 -4.30 -26.60
N ILE A 159 9.82 -4.49 -27.75
CA ILE A 159 8.60 -5.29 -27.83
C ILE A 159 8.90 -6.75 -27.51
N LYS A 160 9.97 -7.35 -28.06
CA LYS A 160 10.36 -8.73 -27.76
C LYS A 160 10.69 -8.93 -26.29
N GLU A 161 11.48 -8.03 -25.70
CA GLU A 161 11.80 -8.06 -24.27
C GLU A 161 10.54 -7.93 -23.41
N ARG A 162 9.62 -7.04 -23.78
CA ARG A 162 8.32 -6.92 -23.11
C ARG A 162 7.52 -8.21 -23.19
N THR A 163 7.44 -8.86 -24.36
CA THR A 163 6.71 -10.12 -24.52
C THR A 163 7.37 -11.25 -23.71
N ALA A 164 8.69 -11.31 -23.70
CA ALA A 164 9.44 -12.28 -22.88
C ALA A 164 9.19 -12.06 -21.38
N LEU A 165 9.26 -10.81 -20.90
CA LEU A 165 8.94 -10.46 -19.51
C LEU A 165 7.50 -10.81 -19.15
N GLN A 166 6.56 -10.55 -20.05
CA GLN A 166 5.16 -10.88 -19.82
C GLN A 166 4.94 -12.40 -19.71
N HIS A 167 5.64 -13.19 -20.53
CA HIS A 167 5.66 -14.65 -20.40
C HIS A 167 6.24 -15.11 -19.07
N SER A 168 7.40 -14.57 -18.66
CA SER A 168 8.02 -14.89 -17.37
C SER A 168 7.13 -14.54 -16.17
N ILE A 169 6.37 -13.44 -16.24
CA ILE A 169 5.39 -13.08 -15.20
C ILE A 169 4.26 -14.11 -15.15
N SER A 170 3.74 -14.56 -16.29
CA SER A 170 2.70 -15.59 -16.34
C SER A 170 3.19 -16.94 -15.79
N GLU A 171 4.45 -17.32 -16.05
CA GLU A 171 5.05 -18.50 -15.45
C GLU A 171 5.20 -18.37 -13.92
N LEU A 172 5.60 -17.20 -13.43
CA LEU A 172 5.67 -16.92 -11.99
C LEU A 172 4.30 -17.02 -11.31
N ASP A 173 3.25 -16.47 -11.94
CA ASP A 173 1.88 -16.58 -11.42
C ASP A 173 1.42 -18.04 -11.36
N SER A 174 1.77 -18.85 -12.36
CA SER A 174 1.50 -20.29 -12.37
C SER A 174 2.23 -21.01 -11.22
N MET A 175 3.51 -20.71 -11.00
CA MET A 175 4.29 -21.27 -9.90
C MET A 175 3.71 -20.89 -8.53
N ILE A 176 3.28 -19.64 -8.36
CA ILE A 176 2.62 -19.17 -7.13
C ILE A 176 1.31 -19.94 -6.90
N SER A 177 0.50 -20.12 -7.95
CA SER A 177 -0.75 -20.88 -7.88
C SER A 177 -0.52 -22.33 -7.44
N ILE A 178 0.44 -23.02 -8.07
CA ILE A 178 0.83 -24.39 -7.70
C ILE A 178 1.34 -24.44 -6.26
N GLY A 179 2.14 -23.45 -5.84
CA GLY A 179 2.64 -23.34 -4.47
C GLY A 179 1.52 -23.19 -3.43
N GLN A 180 0.51 -22.37 -3.73
CA GLN A 180 -0.67 -22.19 -2.87
C GLN A 180 -1.49 -23.48 -2.77
N GLU A 181 -1.75 -24.15 -3.89
CA GLU A 181 -2.49 -25.42 -3.91
C GLU A 181 -1.75 -26.50 -3.12
N THR A 182 -0.44 -26.60 -3.30
CA THR A 182 0.41 -27.55 -2.58
C THR A 182 0.41 -27.27 -1.09
N SER A 183 0.53 -25.99 -0.69
CA SER A 183 0.44 -25.57 0.71
C SER A 183 -0.89 -25.99 1.35
N TRP A 184 -2.00 -25.82 0.63
CA TRP A 184 -3.32 -26.22 1.11
C TRP A 184 -3.44 -27.74 1.28
N LYS A 185 -2.98 -28.52 0.29
CA LYS A 185 -2.93 -29.99 0.36
C LYS A 185 -2.12 -30.47 1.57
N LEU A 186 -0.94 -29.87 1.81
CA LEU A 186 -0.10 -30.22 2.96
C LEU A 186 -0.78 -29.88 4.31
N LYS A 187 -1.44 -28.73 4.41
CA LYS A 187 -2.22 -28.37 5.61
C LYS A 187 -3.32 -29.39 5.90
N LEU A 188 -4.05 -29.82 4.86
CA LEU A 188 -5.10 -30.83 4.99
C LEU A 188 -4.54 -32.19 5.41
N GLN A 189 -3.43 -32.61 4.81
CA GLN A 189 -2.74 -33.85 5.21
C GLN A 189 -2.27 -33.79 6.66
N ASN A 190 -1.65 -32.69 7.08
CA ASN A 190 -1.21 -32.50 8.47
C ASN A 190 -2.37 -32.53 9.46
N TYR A 191 -3.51 -31.93 9.11
CA TYR A 191 -4.72 -32.02 9.91
C TYR A 191 -5.15 -33.48 10.10
N ASN A 192 -5.22 -34.26 9.01
CA ASN A 192 -5.60 -35.67 9.07
C ASN A 192 -4.63 -36.51 9.91
N ILE A 193 -3.32 -36.31 9.73
CA ILE A 193 -2.28 -36.98 10.54
C ILE A 193 -2.47 -36.64 12.02
N THR A 194 -2.72 -35.37 12.35
CA THR A 194 -2.94 -34.92 13.73
C THR A 194 -4.16 -35.61 14.35
N GLN A 195 -5.26 -35.75 13.60
CA GLN A 195 -6.45 -36.46 14.08
C GLN A 195 -6.17 -37.95 14.31
N GLN A 196 -5.41 -38.60 13.42
CA GLN A 196 -5.02 -40.00 13.60
C GLN A 196 -4.09 -40.18 14.81
N MET A 197 -3.13 -39.27 15.02
CA MET A 197 -2.28 -39.30 16.22
C MET A 197 -3.10 -39.17 17.51
N LYS A 198 -4.12 -38.31 17.54
CA LYS A 198 -5.03 -38.21 18.70
C LYS A 198 -5.75 -39.52 18.99
N LYS A 199 -6.25 -40.20 17.95
CA LYS A 199 -6.89 -41.52 18.10
C LYS A 199 -5.91 -42.57 18.61
N MET A 200 -4.68 -42.59 18.09
CA MET A 200 -3.63 -43.50 18.52
C MET A 200 -3.24 -43.27 19.99
N ASN A 201 -3.11 -41.99 20.40
CA ASN A 201 -2.83 -41.65 21.80
C ASN A 201 -3.94 -42.11 22.73
N PHE A 202 -5.20 -41.92 22.34
CA PHE A 202 -6.33 -42.44 23.10
C PHE A 202 -6.26 -43.96 23.25
N LEU A 203 -5.98 -44.70 22.16
CA LEU A 203 -5.82 -46.15 22.24
C LEU A 203 -4.65 -46.56 23.16
N ASN A 204 -3.52 -45.87 23.06
CA ASN A 204 -2.34 -46.10 23.91
C ASN A 204 -2.64 -45.85 25.40
N GLU A 205 -3.51 -44.89 25.74
CA GLU A 205 -3.93 -44.66 27.13
C GLU A 205 -4.88 -45.75 27.65
N GLN A 206 -5.73 -46.33 26.78
CA GLN A 206 -6.69 -47.36 27.19
C GLN A 206 -6.06 -48.77 27.22
N LEU A 207 -5.07 -49.05 26.37
CA LEU A 207 -4.44 -50.36 26.24
C LEU A 207 -3.98 -50.95 27.59
N PRO A 208 -3.25 -50.22 28.46
CA PRO A 208 -2.80 -50.73 29.74
C PRO A 208 -3.95 -51.03 30.70
N LYS A 209 -5.04 -50.26 30.64
CA LYS A 209 -6.24 -50.50 31.47
C LYS A 209 -6.93 -51.80 31.05
N ILE A 210 -7.06 -52.02 29.75
CA ILE A 210 -7.61 -53.26 29.19
C ILE A 210 -6.72 -54.46 29.56
N GLN A 211 -5.39 -54.34 29.41
CA GLN A 211 -4.45 -55.38 29.83
C GLN A 211 -4.57 -55.71 31.33
N LYS A 212 -4.76 -54.71 32.18
CA LYS A 212 -4.95 -54.90 33.63
C LYS A 212 -6.25 -55.66 33.93
N ILE A 213 -7.34 -55.34 33.22
CA ILE A 213 -8.62 -56.06 33.32
C ILE A 213 -8.46 -57.52 32.88
N ILE A 214 -7.81 -57.77 31.73
CA ILE A 214 -7.56 -59.12 31.22
C ILE A 214 -6.73 -59.95 32.20
N LYS A 215 -5.66 -59.38 32.76
CA LYS A 215 -4.83 -60.06 33.77
C LYS A 215 -5.62 -60.43 35.01
N ASN A 216 -6.52 -59.56 35.47
CA ASN A 216 -7.37 -59.83 36.61
C ASN A 216 -8.37 -60.96 36.32
N ILE A 217 -8.98 -61.00 35.13
CA ILE A 217 -9.89 -62.09 34.72
C ILE A 217 -9.13 -63.41 34.63
N SER A 218 -7.93 -63.42 34.06
CA SER A 218 -7.09 -64.62 33.94
C SER A 218 -6.60 -65.17 35.29
N ASN A 219 -6.60 -64.37 36.36
CA ASN A 219 -6.26 -64.82 37.70
C ASN A 219 -7.47 -65.34 38.49
N ILE A 220 -8.70 -65.10 38.00
CA ILE A 220 -9.95 -65.52 38.63
C ILE A 220 -10.41 -66.89 38.09
N LEU A 221 -10.00 -67.25 36.88
CA LEU A 221 -10.15 -68.58 36.27
C LEU A 221 -8.98 -69.49 36.67
#